data_AF-A0A2V5XZ15-F1
#
_entry.id   AF-A0A2V5XZ15-F1
#
_cell.length_a   1.000
_cell.length_b   1.000
_cell.length_c   1.000
_cell.angle_alpha   90.00
_cell.angle_beta   90.00
_cell.angle_gamma   90.00
#
_symmetry.space_group_name_H-M   'P 1'
#
loop_
_entity.id
_entity.type
_entity.pdbx_description
1 polymer ?
#
loop_
_entity_poly.entity_id
_entity_poly.type
_entity_poly.pdbx_seq_one_letter_code
_entity_poly.pdbx_strand_id
1 'polypeptide(L)'
;TGRKMPGRRWSDGLHQAVEAKEGVQIDRETQTLATITIQNYFRLYQKLAGMTGTAETEAAEFHDIYKLDVNVIPTNRPVARKDHNDRIYKTRREKYNAVINEIRDCHTREQPVLVGTVSVEASELLSRMLKREKIPHNVLNAKF
;
A
#
# COMPACT_ATOMS: atom_id res chain seq x y z
N THR A 1 27.18 -4.43 4.92
CA THR A 1 26.94 -4.65 6.36
C THR A 1 27.69 -5.84 6.93
N GLY A 2 28.26 -6.75 6.10
CA GLY A 2 28.93 -7.96 6.60
C GLY A 2 27.98 -9.00 7.22
N ARG A 3 26.67 -8.78 7.14
CA ARG A 3 25.66 -9.66 7.73
C ARG A 3 25.38 -10.84 6.79
N LYS A 4 25.43 -12.06 7.33
CA LYS A 4 24.96 -13.27 6.65
C LYS A 4 23.45 -13.12 6.39
N MET A 5 23.00 -13.53 5.20
CA MET A 5 21.58 -13.53 4.81
C MET A 5 21.10 -14.97 4.58
N PRO A 6 20.91 -15.76 5.66
CA PRO A 6 20.45 -17.14 5.53
C PRO A 6 19.09 -17.19 4.82
N GLY A 7 18.94 -18.13 3.88
CA GLY A 7 17.72 -18.30 3.08
C GLY A 7 17.65 -17.50 1.78
N ARG A 8 18.58 -16.56 1.53
CA ARG A 8 18.67 -15.90 0.21
C ARG A 8 19.56 -16.72 -0.74
N ARG A 9 19.03 -17.03 -1.91
CA ARG A 9 19.78 -17.64 -3.03
C ARG A 9 19.89 -16.65 -4.19
N TRP A 10 20.91 -16.81 -5.02
CA TRP A 10 21.03 -16.07 -6.27
C TRP A 10 20.23 -16.77 -7.36
N SER A 11 19.49 -16.00 -8.17
CA SER A 11 18.63 -16.51 -9.24
C SER A 11 19.42 -16.98 -10.47
N ASP A 12 18.71 -17.56 -11.44
CA ASP A 12 19.21 -17.91 -12.77
C ASP A 12 20.42 -18.87 -12.76
N GLY A 13 20.38 -19.86 -11.87
CA GLY A 13 21.44 -20.87 -11.73
C GLY A 13 22.74 -20.37 -11.08
N LEU A 14 22.86 -19.07 -10.74
CA LEU A 14 24.09 -18.50 -10.21
C LEU A 14 24.47 -19.11 -8.85
N HIS A 15 23.49 -19.39 -8.00
CA HIS A 15 23.76 -20.02 -6.71
C HIS A 15 24.29 -21.44 -6.87
N GLN A 16 23.72 -22.20 -7.81
CA GLN A 16 24.14 -23.55 -8.14
C GLN A 16 25.55 -23.57 -8.74
N ALA A 17 25.92 -22.56 -9.55
CA ALA A 17 27.27 -22.43 -10.06
C ALA A 17 28.30 -22.20 -8.93
N VAL A 18 27.95 -21.40 -7.92
CA VAL A 18 28.79 -21.21 -6.74
C VAL A 18 28.85 -22.49 -5.90
N GLU A 19 27.73 -23.18 -5.70
CA GLU A 19 27.69 -24.46 -5.00
C GLU A 19 28.60 -25.51 -5.66
N ALA A 20 28.54 -25.60 -7.00
CA ALA A 20 29.39 -26.48 -7.78
C ALA A 20 30.89 -26.11 -7.68
N LYS A 21 31.21 -24.81 -7.76
CA LYS A 21 32.59 -24.31 -7.63
C LYS A 21 33.18 -24.62 -6.25
N GLU A 22 32.40 -24.45 -5.19
CA GLU A 22 32.84 -24.66 -3.81
C GLU A 22 32.67 -26.13 -3.36
N GLY A 23 32.24 -27.02 -4.26
CA GLY A 23 32.13 -28.46 -4.02
C GLY A 23 31.08 -28.85 -2.98
N VAL A 24 30.06 -28.02 -2.77
CA VAL A 24 28.96 -28.29 -1.82
C VAL A 24 27.76 -28.94 -2.52
N GLN A 25 26.83 -29.49 -1.74
CA GLN A 25 25.62 -30.10 -2.27
C GLN A 25 24.81 -29.06 -3.07
N ILE A 26 24.47 -29.41 -4.31
CA ILE A 26 23.68 -28.55 -5.20
C ILE A 26 22.21 -28.80 -4.92
N ASP A 27 21.52 -27.77 -4.43
CA ASP A 27 20.07 -27.82 -4.24
C ASP A 27 19.35 -27.62 -5.58
N ARG A 28 18.25 -28.36 -5.77
CA ARG A 28 17.43 -28.23 -6.99
C ARG A 28 16.82 -26.84 -7.07
N GLU A 29 16.88 -26.26 -8.26
CA GLU A 29 16.26 -24.97 -8.54
C GLU A 29 14.73 -25.07 -8.36
N THR A 30 14.15 -24.07 -7.70
CA THR A 30 12.69 -23.92 -7.70
C THR A 30 12.27 -23.40 -9.07
N GLN A 31 11.74 -24.29 -9.89
CA GLN A 31 11.28 -23.95 -11.23
C GLN A 31 9.84 -23.43 -11.18
N THR A 32 9.59 -22.29 -11.82
CA THR A 32 8.21 -21.80 -12.03
C THR A 32 7.55 -22.67 -13.11
N LEU A 33 6.54 -23.46 -12.74
CA LEU A 33 5.83 -24.36 -13.67
C LEU A 33 4.80 -23.64 -14.54
N ALA A 34 4.16 -22.58 -14.01
CA ALA A 34 3.17 -21.80 -14.73
C ALA A 34 3.19 -20.35 -14.24
N THR A 35 2.95 -19.41 -15.15
CA THR A 35 2.83 -17.98 -14.83
C THR A 35 1.79 -17.33 -15.73
N ILE A 36 1.06 -16.37 -15.17
CA ILE A 36 0.15 -15.50 -15.92
C ILE A 36 0.09 -14.15 -15.20
N THR A 37 0.06 -13.06 -15.95
CA THR A 37 -0.16 -11.73 -15.37
C THR A 37 -1.64 -11.57 -15.01
N ILE A 38 -1.95 -10.77 -13.99
CA ILE A 38 -3.34 -10.44 -13.62
C ILE A 38 -4.10 -9.88 -14.84
N GLN A 39 -3.42 -9.06 -15.65
CA GLN A 39 -3.95 -8.52 -16.90
C GLN A 39 -4.40 -9.62 -17.86
N ASN A 40 -3.51 -10.55 -18.21
CA ASN A 40 -3.84 -11.64 -19.14
C ASN A 40 -4.86 -12.61 -18.55
N TYR A 41 -4.80 -12.86 -17.24
CA TYR A 41 -5.75 -13.72 -16.56
C TYR A 41 -7.19 -13.20 -16.68
N PHE A 42 -7.43 -11.90 -16.43
CA PHE A 42 -8.76 -11.32 -16.58
C PHE A 42 -9.23 -11.24 -18.04
N ARG A 43 -8.33 -11.17 -19.02
CA ARG A 43 -8.68 -11.21 -20.44
C ARG A 43 -9.20 -12.58 -20.92
N LEU A 44 -9.03 -13.65 -20.12
CA LEU A 44 -9.59 -14.97 -20.43
C LEU A 44 -11.11 -15.05 -20.21
N TYR A 45 -11.69 -14.12 -19.46
CA TYR A 45 -13.12 -14.12 -19.17
C TYR A 45 -13.92 -13.66 -20.40
N GLN A 46 -14.97 -14.41 -20.75
CA GLN A 46 -15.88 -14.04 -21.84
C GLN A 46 -16.61 -12.71 -21.57
N LYS A 47 -16.87 -12.41 -20.29
CA LYS A 47 -17.47 -11.16 -19.83
C LYS A 47 -16.69 -10.66 -18.62
N LEU A 48 -16.27 -9.40 -18.68
CA LEU A 48 -15.54 -8.73 -17.62
C LEU A 48 -16.27 -7.46 -17.23
N ALA A 49 -16.39 -7.21 -15.93
CA ALA A 49 -16.97 -6.00 -15.35
C ALA A 49 -16.34 -5.73 -13.98
N GLY A 50 -16.38 -4.48 -13.52
CA GLY A 50 -15.83 -4.08 -12.23
C GLY A 50 -16.54 -2.86 -11.66
N MET A 51 -16.33 -2.61 -10.37
CA MET A 51 -16.85 -1.44 -9.65
C MET A 51 -15.76 -0.83 -8.78
N THR A 52 -15.64 0.50 -8.82
CA THR A 52 -14.71 1.25 -7.98
C THR A 52 -15.16 2.71 -7.87
N GLY A 53 -14.68 3.43 -6.85
CA GLY A 53 -14.99 4.84 -6.63
C GLY A 53 -14.08 5.82 -7.39
N THR A 54 -12.99 5.35 -8.02
CA THR A 54 -11.92 6.22 -8.53
C THR A 54 -11.37 5.81 -9.91
N ALA A 55 -12.15 5.14 -10.75
CA ALA A 55 -11.66 4.67 -12.06
C ALA A 55 -11.59 5.76 -13.14
N GLU A 56 -12.23 6.92 -12.94
CA GLU A 56 -12.35 7.95 -13.99
C GLU A 56 -10.99 8.43 -14.51
N THR A 57 -10.00 8.58 -13.62
CA THR A 57 -8.65 9.00 -14.00
C THR A 57 -7.89 7.94 -14.81
N GLU A 58 -8.22 6.66 -14.59
CA GLU A 58 -7.55 5.52 -15.22
C GLU A 58 -8.36 4.94 -16.39
N ALA A 59 -9.39 5.65 -16.87
CA ALA A 59 -10.32 5.14 -17.87
C ALA A 59 -9.63 4.70 -19.17
N ALA A 60 -8.62 5.46 -19.62
CA ALA A 60 -7.84 5.12 -20.81
C ALA A 60 -7.09 3.78 -20.64
N GLU A 61 -6.45 3.58 -19.48
CA GLU A 61 -5.72 2.34 -19.19
C GLU A 61 -6.67 1.13 -19.10
N PHE A 62 -7.84 1.30 -18.47
CA PHE A 62 -8.87 0.25 -18.43
C PHE A 62 -9.35 -0.14 -19.83
N HIS A 63 -9.56 0.83 -20.72
CA HIS A 63 -9.98 0.56 -22.09
C HIS A 63 -8.84 -0.09 -22.91
N ASP A 64 -7.60 0.36 -22.74
CA ASP A 64 -6.47 -0.16 -23.50
C ASP A 64 -6.14 -1.62 -23.13
N ILE A 65 -6.13 -1.93 -21.83
CA ILE A 65 -5.76 -3.26 -21.33
C ILE A 65 -6.94 -4.24 -21.38
N TYR A 66 -8.12 -3.81 -20.96
CA TYR A 66 -9.26 -4.69 -20.71
C TYR A 66 -10.47 -4.44 -21.61
N LYS A 67 -10.45 -3.38 -22.44
CA LYS A 67 -11.62 -2.93 -23.22
C LYS A 67 -12.83 -2.66 -22.30
N LEU A 68 -12.54 -2.14 -21.10
CA LEU A 68 -13.55 -1.74 -20.14
C LEU A 68 -13.75 -0.23 -20.21
N ASP A 69 -14.99 0.18 -20.45
CA ASP A 69 -15.38 1.58 -20.37
C ASP A 69 -15.70 1.95 -18.90
N VAL A 70 -15.33 3.16 -18.51
CA VAL A 70 -15.59 3.69 -17.16
C VAL A 70 -16.74 4.67 -17.24
N ASN A 71 -17.85 4.31 -16.59
CA ASN A 71 -19.04 5.17 -16.50
C ASN A 71 -19.17 5.75 -15.10
N VAL A 72 -19.22 7.08 -15.01
CA VAL A 72 -19.44 7.79 -13.75
C VAL A 72 -20.92 7.73 -13.39
N ILE A 73 -21.23 7.01 -12.32
CA ILE A 73 -22.59 6.93 -11.78
C ILE A 73 -22.78 8.07 -10.77
N PRO A 74 -23.86 8.88 -10.88
CA PRO A 74 -24.11 9.95 -9.94
C PRO A 74 -24.37 9.40 -8.53
N THR A 75 -23.99 10.18 -7.53
CA THR A 75 -24.24 9.84 -6.13
C THR A 75 -25.72 9.99 -5.80
N ASN A 76 -26.24 9.13 -4.91
CA ASN A 76 -27.64 9.20 -4.46
C ASN A 76 -27.98 10.51 -3.73
N ARG A 77 -26.98 11.21 -3.18
CA ARG A 77 -27.12 12.51 -2.50
C ARG A 77 -25.97 13.42 -2.90
N PRO A 78 -26.19 14.75 -3.00
CA PRO A 78 -25.12 15.70 -3.23
C PRO A 78 -23.99 15.55 -2.21
N VAL A 79 -22.75 15.57 -2.69
CA VAL A 79 -21.56 15.45 -1.84
C VAL A 79 -21.33 16.80 -1.15
N ALA A 80 -21.45 16.82 0.18
CA ALA A 80 -21.20 18.01 1.02
C ALA A 80 -19.83 17.99 1.73
N ARG A 81 -18.97 17.01 1.39
CA ARG A 81 -17.62 16.89 1.97
C ARG A 81 -16.76 18.07 1.55
N LYS A 82 -16.04 18.66 2.51
CA LYS A 82 -15.06 19.73 2.25
C LYS A 82 -13.67 19.12 2.15
N ASP A 83 -13.09 19.18 0.96
CA ASP A 83 -11.71 18.76 0.72
C ASP A 83 -10.78 19.95 0.90
N HIS A 84 -9.93 19.88 1.93
CA HIS A 84 -8.96 20.94 2.23
C HIS A 84 -7.65 20.73 1.46
N ASN A 85 -6.96 21.81 1.14
CA ASN A 85 -5.64 21.75 0.49
C ASN A 85 -4.59 21.10 1.38
N ASP A 86 -3.55 20.58 0.73
CA ASP A 86 -2.39 19.99 1.40
C ASP A 86 -1.66 21.01 2.28
N ARG A 87 -1.29 20.59 3.49
CA ARG A 87 -0.41 21.35 4.40
C ARG A 87 1.00 20.77 4.32
N ILE A 88 1.92 21.50 3.69
CA ILE A 88 3.30 21.07 3.46
C ILE A 88 4.21 21.68 4.53
N TYR A 89 5.07 20.86 5.14
CA TYR A 89 6.00 21.27 6.20
C TYR A 89 7.44 20.96 5.82
N LYS A 90 8.37 21.82 6.25
CA LYS A 90 9.80 21.68 5.96
C LYS A 90 10.40 20.42 6.59
N THR A 91 10.01 20.10 7.81
CA THR A 91 10.53 18.94 8.54
C THR A 91 9.45 17.96 8.95
N ARG A 92 9.84 16.68 9.12
CA ARG A 92 8.94 15.64 9.65
C ARG A 92 8.44 15.98 11.05
N ARG A 93 9.26 16.61 11.89
CA ARG A 93 8.90 17.00 13.26
C ARG A 93 7.76 18.02 13.27
N GLU A 94 7.89 19.07 12.46
CA GLU A 94 6.83 20.08 12.30
C GLU A 94 5.53 19.45 11.78
N LYS A 95 5.64 18.60 10.74
CA LYS A 95 4.49 17.86 10.20
C LYS A 95 3.76 17.07 11.28
N TYR A 96 4.47 16.24 12.04
CA TYR A 96 3.85 15.39 13.05
C TYR A 96 3.27 16.20 14.21
N ASN A 97 3.95 17.25 14.66
CA ASN A 97 3.40 18.14 15.69
C ASN A 97 2.11 18.82 15.23
N ALA A 98 2.07 19.30 13.99
CA ALA A 98 0.86 19.89 13.43
C ALA A 98 -0.29 18.88 13.30
N VAL A 99 -0.01 17.65 12.86
CA VAL A 99 -0.99 16.56 12.80
C VAL A 99 -1.55 16.24 14.18
N ILE A 100 -0.70 16.10 15.20
CA ILE A 100 -1.15 15.82 16.58
C ILE A 100 -2.01 16.95 17.13
N ASN A 101 -1.65 18.22 16.87
CA ASN A 101 -2.45 19.36 17.30
C ASN A 101 -3.83 19.38 16.64
N GLU A 102 -3.92 19.09 15.34
CA GLU A 102 -5.21 18.99 14.63
C GLU A 102 -6.06 17.84 15.19
N ILE A 103 -5.46 16.68 15.44
CA ILE A 103 -6.16 15.53 16.03
C ILE A 103 -6.67 15.89 17.43
N ARG A 104 -5.88 16.60 18.24
CA ARG A 104 -6.30 17.06 19.58
C ARG A 104 -7.52 17.98 19.47
N ASP A 105 -7.49 18.97 18.58
CA ASP A 105 -8.63 19.86 18.34
C ASP A 105 -9.89 19.10 17.93
N CYS A 106 -9.79 18.23 16.92
CA CYS A 106 -10.89 17.38 16.49
C CYS A 106 -11.43 16.52 17.64
N HIS A 107 -10.55 15.91 18.43
CA HIS A 107 -10.94 15.07 19.57
C HIS A 107 -11.66 15.89 20.66
N THR A 108 -11.21 17.12 20.94
CA THR A 108 -11.90 18.02 21.88
C THR A 108 -13.29 18.43 21.40
N ARG A 109 -13.51 18.44 20.08
CA ARG A 109 -14.82 18.69 19.44
C ARG A 109 -15.64 17.42 19.22
N GLU A 110 -15.21 16.28 19.79
CA GLU A 110 -15.83 14.96 19.63
C GLU A 110 -15.96 14.50 18.16
N GLN A 111 -15.12 15.04 17.27
CA GLN A 111 -15.13 14.70 15.85
C GLN A 111 -14.31 13.41 15.62
N PRO A 112 -14.89 12.39 14.95
CA PRO A 112 -14.13 11.19 14.59
C PRO A 112 -13.08 11.52 13.53
N VAL A 113 -11.89 10.93 13.68
CA VAL A 113 -10.73 11.17 12.80
C VAL A 113 -10.17 9.85 12.28
N LEU A 114 -9.92 9.80 10.96
CA LEU A 114 -9.14 8.75 10.33
C LEU A 114 -7.78 9.32 9.91
N VAL A 115 -6.69 8.66 10.31
CA VAL A 115 -5.33 9.06 9.95
C VAL A 115 -4.71 7.99 9.06
N GLY A 116 -4.42 8.34 7.82
CA GLY A 116 -3.72 7.48 6.86
C GLY A 116 -2.21 7.63 6.96
N THR A 117 -1.48 6.52 6.99
CA THR A 117 -0.01 6.46 6.93
C THR A 117 0.42 5.51 5.82
N VAL A 118 1.65 5.70 5.32
CA VAL A 118 2.21 4.88 4.23
C VAL A 118 3.02 3.67 4.72
N SER A 119 3.30 3.59 6.02
CA SER A 119 4.09 2.49 6.59
C SER A 119 3.69 2.20 8.03
N VAL A 120 3.94 0.96 8.46
CA VAL A 120 3.69 0.51 9.84
C VAL A 120 4.52 1.32 10.83
N GLU A 121 5.78 1.62 10.51
CA GLU A 121 6.66 2.41 11.38
C GLU A 121 6.13 3.83 11.59
N ALA A 122 5.55 4.44 10.55
CA ALA A 122 4.93 5.75 10.66
C ALA A 122 3.67 5.69 11.55
N SER A 123 2.85 4.65 11.43
CA SER A 123 1.71 4.39 12.32
C SER A 123 2.14 4.26 13.77
N GLU A 124 3.18 3.47 14.05
CA GLU A 124 3.70 3.25 15.40
C GLU A 124 4.34 4.51 16.00
N LEU A 125 4.99 5.33 15.17
CA LEU A 125 5.50 6.64 15.60
C LEU A 125 4.35 7.56 16.04
N LEU A 126 3.32 7.72 15.20
CA LEU A 126 2.16 8.54 15.51
C LEU A 126 1.39 8.02 16.73
N SER A 127 1.20 6.69 16.83
CA SER A 127 0.59 6.02 17.97
C SER A 127 1.29 6.38 19.28
N ARG A 128 2.63 6.31 19.32
CA ARG A 128 3.40 6.73 20.50
C ARG A 128 3.23 8.21 20.83
N MET A 129 3.15 9.08 19.82
CA MET A 129 2.91 10.51 20.03
C MET A 129 1.51 10.78 20.61
N LEU A 130 0.48 10.14 20.07
CA LEU A 130 -0.90 10.24 20.58
C LEU A 130 -1.04 9.68 22.01
N LYS A 131 -0.35 8.58 22.33
CA LYS A 131 -0.32 8.02 23.70
C LYS A 131 0.27 9.01 24.71
N ARG A 132 1.32 9.75 24.34
CA ARG A 132 1.92 10.79 25.21
C ARG A 132 0.93 11.91 25.50
N GLU A 133 0.09 12.25 24.53
CA GLU A 133 -0.97 13.25 24.64
C GLU A 133 -2.27 12.70 25.27
N LYS A 134 -2.27 11.42 25.70
CA LYS A 134 -3.42 10.72 26.29
C LYS A 134 -4.66 10.68 25.38
N ILE A 135 -4.47 10.69 24.06
CA ILE A 135 -5.57 10.59 23.10
C ILE A 135 -5.84 9.09 22.80
N PRO A 136 -7.04 8.56 23.12
CA PRO A 136 -7.39 7.19 22.81
C PRO A 136 -7.50 6.99 21.30
N HIS A 137 -6.92 5.90 20.79
CA HIS A 137 -6.92 5.58 19.37
C HIS A 137 -6.66 4.08 19.15
N ASN A 138 -6.99 3.61 17.94
CA ASN A 138 -6.70 2.26 17.47
C ASN A 138 -5.74 2.33 16.28
N VAL A 139 -4.85 1.35 16.17
CA VAL A 139 -3.94 1.21 15.03
C VAL A 139 -4.36 -0.01 14.21
N LEU A 140 -4.64 0.21 12.94
CA LEU A 140 -5.00 -0.84 11.99
C LEU A 140 -3.81 -1.09 11.07
N ASN A 141 -2.97 -2.06 11.41
CA ASN A 141 -1.89 -2.52 10.55
C ASN A 141 -2.42 -3.65 9.67
N ALA A 142 -2.27 -3.55 8.35
CA ALA A 142 -2.68 -4.57 7.38
C ALA A 142 -1.77 -5.82 7.45
N LYS A 143 -1.75 -6.51 8.59
CA LYS A 143 -1.05 -7.77 8.79
C LYS A 143 -1.97 -8.93 8.40
N PHE A 144 -1.86 -9.41 7.17
CA PHE A 144 -2.29 -10.74 6.72
C PHE A 144 -1.36 -11.22 5.60
#